data_AF-A0A4R1C166-F1
#
_entry.id   AF-A0A4R1C166-F1
#
_cell.length_a   1.000
_cell.length_b   1.000
_cell.length_c   1.000
_cell.angle_alpha   90.00
_cell.angle_beta   90.00
_cell.angle_gamma   90.00
#
_symmetry.space_group_name_H-M   'P 1'
#
loop_
_entity.id
_entity.type
_entity.pdbx_description
1 polymer ?
#
loop_
_entity_poly.entity_id
_entity_poly.type
_entity_poly.pdbx_seq_one_letter_code
_entity_poly.pdbx_strand_id
1 'polypeptide(L)'
;MTASVVRRSRRARDLATPLGLAAAVAAASVALHLRDPHEQGSWGFCPFLQLTGHPCPGCGGLRAVNDLTRFDIVGAASSNLYFVASIPFLAFGWLMWVSKAWRGQPVEGPSTRFVTVALVLLLAFWIARNTPWGAWLAP
;
A
#
# COMPACT_ATOMS: atom_id res chain seq x y z
N MET A 1 -15.14 -13.53 -37.21
CA MET A 1 -15.62 -12.49 -36.25
C MET A 1 -15.75 -12.97 -34.80
N THR A 2 -15.97 -14.25 -34.53
CA THR A 2 -16.13 -14.79 -33.15
C THR A 2 -14.84 -14.81 -32.33
N ALA A 3 -13.69 -15.18 -32.93
CA ALA A 3 -12.40 -15.23 -32.23
C ALA A 3 -11.92 -13.85 -31.71
N SER A 4 -12.19 -12.77 -32.46
CA SER A 4 -11.85 -11.40 -32.05
C SER A 4 -12.73 -10.91 -30.90
N VAL A 5 -14.02 -11.28 -30.88
CA VAL A 5 -14.94 -10.95 -29.79
C VAL A 5 -14.56 -11.69 -28.50
N VAL A 6 -14.24 -12.99 -28.59
CA VAL A 6 -13.79 -13.81 -27.44
C VAL A 6 -12.46 -13.31 -26.87
N ARG A 7 -11.52 -12.86 -27.72
CA ARG A 7 -10.23 -12.33 -27.27
C ARG A 7 -10.37 -10.96 -26.59
N ARG A 8 -11.33 -10.13 -27.04
CA ARG A 8 -11.63 -8.82 -26.44
C ARG A 8 -12.31 -8.96 -25.07
N SER A 9 -13.21 -9.93 -24.91
CA SER A 9 -13.89 -10.18 -23.63
C SER A 9 -12.97 -10.75 -22.55
N ARG A 10 -12.01 -11.61 -22.92
CA ARG A 10 -10.98 -12.11 -21.98
C ARG A 10 -10.06 -10.98 -21.52
N ARG A 11 -9.51 -10.17 -22.43
CA ARG A 11 -8.66 -9.02 -22.08
C ARG A 11 -9.36 -8.01 -21.16
N ALA A 12 -10.65 -7.73 -21.42
CA ALA A 12 -11.43 -6.83 -20.56
C ALA A 12 -11.57 -7.40 -19.14
N ARG A 13 -11.77 -8.72 -19.01
CA ARG A 13 -11.84 -9.40 -17.71
C ARG A 13 -10.49 -9.43 -17.00
N ASP A 14 -9.40 -9.67 -17.73
CA ASP A 14 -8.04 -9.74 -17.17
C ASP A 14 -7.54 -8.37 -16.69
N LEU A 15 -7.99 -7.27 -17.32
CA LEU A 15 -7.68 -5.90 -16.91
C LEU A 15 -8.60 -5.36 -15.83
N ALA A 16 -9.80 -5.93 -15.65
CA ALA A 16 -10.76 -5.45 -14.67
C ALA A 16 -10.19 -5.50 -13.24
N THR A 17 -9.46 -6.56 -12.89
CA THR A 17 -8.88 -6.72 -11.55
C THR A 17 -7.78 -5.70 -11.24
N PRO A 18 -6.70 -5.54 -12.03
CA PRO A 18 -5.66 -4.56 -11.73
C PRO A 18 -6.15 -3.12 -11.78
N LEU A 19 -7.08 -2.80 -12.69
CA LEU A 19 -7.67 -1.47 -12.77
C LEU A 19 -8.65 -1.21 -11.61
N GLY A 20 -9.44 -2.21 -11.22
CA GLY A 20 -10.31 -2.14 -10.05
C GLY A 20 -9.52 -1.92 -8.76
N LEU A 21 -8.38 -2.61 -8.60
CA LEU A 21 -7.48 -2.37 -7.48
C LEU A 21 -6.92 -0.94 -7.48
N ALA A 22 -6.45 -0.45 -8.63
CA ALA A 22 -5.96 0.92 -8.75
C ALA A 22 -7.03 1.95 -8.42
N ALA A 23 -8.26 1.74 -8.89
CA ALA A 23 -9.41 2.61 -8.57
C ALA A 23 -9.73 2.60 -7.07
N ALA A 24 -9.71 1.43 -6.42
CA ALA A 24 -9.91 1.32 -4.98
C ALA A 24 -8.82 2.03 -4.17
N VAL A 25 -7.55 1.87 -4.56
CA VAL A 25 -6.41 2.58 -3.93
C VAL A 25 -6.53 4.08 -4.11
N ALA A 26 -6.90 4.54 -5.31
CA ALA A 26 -7.11 5.97 -5.58
C ALA A 26 -8.26 6.53 -4.73
N ALA A 27 -9.40 5.83 -4.67
CA ALA A 27 -10.53 6.24 -3.84
C ALA A 27 -10.17 6.31 -2.35
N ALA A 28 -9.45 5.30 -1.83
CA ALA A 28 -8.98 5.29 -0.45
C ALA A 28 -7.99 6.45 -0.18
N SER A 29 -7.10 6.74 -1.12
CA SER A 29 -6.14 7.85 -1.01
C SER A 29 -6.85 9.21 -1.00
N VAL A 30 -7.86 9.40 -1.85
CA VAL A 30 -8.71 10.60 -1.84
C VAL A 30 -9.46 10.72 -0.53
N ALA A 31 -10.04 9.62 -0.02
CA ALA A 31 -10.73 9.65 1.26
C ALA A 31 -9.80 10.06 2.41
N LEU A 32 -8.57 9.55 2.41
CA LEU A 32 -7.55 9.94 3.39
C LEU A 32 -7.10 11.38 3.22
N HIS A 33 -6.96 11.88 1.99
CA HIS A 33 -6.65 13.28 1.73
C HIS A 33 -7.72 14.23 2.31
N LEU A 34 -8.99 13.86 2.19
CA LEU A 34 -10.13 14.66 2.63
C LEU A 34 -10.42 14.55 4.14
N ARG A 35 -10.12 13.40 4.77
CA ARG A 35 -10.34 13.17 6.20
C ARG A 35 -9.03 12.78 6.88
N ASP A 36 -8.50 13.72 7.67
CA ASP A 36 -7.14 13.63 8.20
C ASP A 36 -6.98 12.51 9.26
N PRO A 37 -6.11 11.49 9.01
CA PRO A 37 -5.79 10.44 9.98
C PRO A 37 -4.82 10.87 11.10
N HIS A 38 -4.32 12.10 11.09
CA HIS A 38 -3.60 12.68 12.23
C HIS A 38 -4.57 13.08 13.36
N GLU A 39 -5.81 13.41 13.02
CA GLU A 39 -6.86 13.67 14.01
C GLU A 39 -7.26 12.38 14.74
N GLN A 40 -7.16 12.40 16.07
CA GLN A 40 -7.47 11.23 16.88
C GLN A 40 -8.94 10.82 16.71
N GLY A 41 -9.18 9.53 16.47
CA GLY A 41 -10.53 8.98 16.30
C GLY A 41 -11.16 9.19 14.92
N SER A 42 -10.51 9.91 14.00
CA SER A 42 -11.06 10.17 12.66
C SER A 42 -11.27 8.89 11.85
N TRP A 43 -10.39 7.90 11.99
CA TRP A 43 -10.51 6.60 11.32
C TRP A 43 -10.76 5.44 12.29
N GLY A 44 -11.42 5.74 13.40
CA GLY A 44 -11.71 4.78 14.46
C GLY A 44 -10.59 4.71 15.50
N PHE A 45 -10.63 3.65 16.29
CA PHE A 45 -9.80 3.48 17.48
C PHE A 45 -8.61 2.56 17.21
N CYS A 46 -7.43 2.90 17.77
CA CYS A 46 -6.24 2.07 17.73
C CYS A 46 -5.94 1.48 19.12
N PRO A 47 -6.24 0.19 19.38
CA PRO A 47 -5.97 -0.45 20.66
C PRO A 47 -4.48 -0.43 21.01
N PHE A 48 -3.62 -0.63 20.01
CA PHE A 48 -2.17 -0.65 20.19
C PHE A 48 -1.64 0.70 20.68
N LEU A 49 -2.16 1.81 20.14
CA LEU A 49 -1.79 3.15 20.59
C LEU A 49 -2.18 3.40 22.04
N GLN A 50 -3.37 2.94 22.47
CA GLN A 50 -3.77 3.11 23.87
C GLN A 50 -2.96 2.25 24.83
N LEU A 51 -2.59 1.03 24.42
CA LEU A 51 -1.84 0.11 25.27
C LEU A 51 -0.35 0.47 25.37
N THR A 52 0.23 0.99 24.30
CA THR A 52 1.69 1.20 24.20
C THR A 52 2.11 2.66 24.13
N GLY A 53 1.18 3.58 23.88
CA GLY A 53 1.49 4.98 23.59
C GLY A 53 2.02 5.22 22.17
N HIS A 54 2.19 4.19 21.34
CA HIS A 54 2.75 4.29 19.99
C HIS A 54 1.74 3.88 18.89
N PRO A 55 1.68 4.59 17.75
CA PRO A 55 0.85 4.20 16.62
C PRO A 55 1.34 2.86 16.01
N CYS A 56 0.40 1.97 15.72
CA CYS A 56 0.71 0.73 15.01
C CYS A 56 1.06 0.99 13.53
N PRO A 57 1.72 0.05 12.83
CA PRO A 57 2.06 0.22 11.42
C PRO A 57 0.84 0.46 10.52
N GLY A 58 -0.35 -0.01 10.91
CA GLY A 58 -1.60 0.29 10.19
C GLY A 58 -1.99 1.77 10.26
N CYS A 59 -2.05 2.35 11.47
CA CYS A 59 -2.33 3.77 11.67
C CYS A 59 -1.25 4.67 11.04
N GLY A 60 0.03 4.28 11.15
CA GLY A 60 1.11 4.97 10.46
C GLY A 60 0.98 4.91 8.94
N GLY A 61 0.46 3.81 8.38
CA GLY A 61 0.19 3.70 6.94
C GLY A 61 -0.90 4.67 6.46
N LEU A 62 -1.98 4.84 7.23
CA LEU A 62 -3.04 5.81 6.93
C LEU A 62 -2.47 7.24 6.86
N ARG A 63 -1.68 7.63 7.85
CA ARG A 63 -0.98 8.93 7.88
C ARG A 63 0.00 9.09 6.73
N ALA A 64 0.82 8.08 6.47
CA ALA A 64 1.76 8.12 5.35
C ALA A 64 1.08 8.33 4.00
N VAL A 65 -0.08 7.72 3.77
CA VAL A 65 -0.86 7.98 2.55
C VAL A 65 -1.38 9.42 2.51
N ASN A 66 -1.93 9.94 3.61
CA ASN A 66 -2.36 11.35 3.68
C ASN A 66 -1.20 12.29 3.36
N ASP A 67 -0.04 12.11 3.99
CA ASP A 67 1.16 12.93 3.77
C ASP A 67 1.62 12.89 2.31
N LEU A 68 1.66 11.70 1.71
CA LEU A 68 1.99 11.54 0.28
C LEU A 68 1.01 12.28 -0.63
N THR A 69 -0.29 12.27 -0.34
CA THR A 69 -1.27 13.04 -1.14
C THR A 69 -1.09 14.56 -1.02
N ARG A 70 -0.37 15.02 0.01
CA ARG A 70 0.01 16.42 0.22
C ARG A 70 1.43 16.73 -0.27
N PHE A 71 2.09 15.76 -0.92
CA PHE A 71 3.49 15.82 -1.35
C PHE A 71 4.51 15.95 -0.21
N ASP A 72 4.13 15.61 1.03
CA ASP A 72 5.05 15.55 2.16
C ASP A 72 5.68 14.16 2.28
N ILE A 73 6.79 13.96 1.57
CA ILE A 73 7.50 12.67 1.55
C ILE A 73 8.19 12.42 2.90
N VAL A 74 8.66 13.47 3.57
CA VAL A 74 9.38 13.35 4.85
C VAL A 74 8.40 12.99 5.96
N GLY A 75 7.26 13.68 6.03
CA GLY A 75 6.13 13.32 6.88
C GLY A 75 5.70 11.88 6.63
N ALA A 76 5.49 11.50 5.37
CA ALA A 76 5.08 10.14 5.04
C ALA A 76 6.08 9.07 5.50
N ALA A 77 7.38 9.32 5.30
CA ALA A 77 8.45 8.41 5.72
C ALA A 77 8.54 8.31 7.25
N SER A 78 8.33 9.42 7.96
CA SER A 78 8.24 9.42 9.42
C SER A 78 7.00 8.66 9.92
N SER A 79 5.88 8.74 9.21
CA SER A 79 4.65 8.01 9.54
C SER A 79 4.78 6.50 9.31
N ASN A 80 5.36 6.10 8.17
CA ASN A 80 5.63 4.69 7.83
C ASN A 80 6.68 4.52 6.71
N LEU A 81 7.96 4.47 7.09
CA LEU A 81 9.06 4.29 6.14
C LEU A 81 8.96 2.99 5.34
N TYR A 82 8.55 1.88 5.96
CA TYR A 82 8.40 0.61 5.26
C TYR A 82 7.37 0.71 4.13
N PHE A 83 6.23 1.35 4.39
CA PHE A 83 5.21 1.60 3.38
C PHE A 83 5.77 2.46 2.24
N VAL A 84 6.37 3.60 2.54
CA VAL A 84 6.93 4.51 1.52
C VAL A 84 7.99 3.81 0.67
N ALA A 85 8.90 3.05 1.30
CA ALA A 85 9.93 2.29 0.60
C ALA A 85 9.36 1.15 -0.27
N SER A 86 8.18 0.63 0.05
CA SER A 86 7.53 -0.43 -0.73
C SER A 86 6.85 0.08 -2.00
N ILE A 87 6.51 1.37 -2.09
CA ILE A 87 5.74 1.96 -3.19
C ILE A 87 6.37 1.69 -4.57
N PRO A 88 7.68 1.88 -4.80
CA PRO A 88 8.29 1.62 -6.10
C PRO A 88 8.15 0.14 -6.54
N PHE A 89 8.26 -0.80 -5.60
CA PHE A 89 8.13 -2.24 -5.88
C PHE A 89 6.68 -2.60 -6.22
N LEU A 90 5.71 -2.05 -5.47
CA LEU A 90 4.29 -2.23 -5.72
C LEU A 90 3.86 -1.63 -7.07
N ALA A 91 4.33 -0.41 -7.36
CA ALA A 91 4.08 0.26 -8.64
C ALA A 91 4.66 -0.54 -9.81
N PHE A 92 5.91 -1.01 -9.69
CA PHE A 92 6.54 -1.85 -10.70
C PHE A 92 5.79 -3.18 -10.91
N GLY A 93 5.43 -3.87 -9.82
CA GLY A 93 4.66 -5.10 -9.88
C GLY A 93 3.29 -4.91 -10.55
N TRP A 94 2.60 -3.82 -10.22
CA TRP A 94 1.32 -3.47 -10.83
C TRP A 94 1.47 -3.14 -12.33
N LEU A 95 2.49 -2.37 -12.73
CA LEU A 95 2.75 -2.08 -14.14
C LEU A 95 3.04 -3.35 -14.95
N MET A 96 3.82 -4.28 -14.38
CA MET A 96 4.09 -5.58 -14.99
C MET A 96 2.82 -6.42 -15.10
N TRP A 97 1.96 -6.40 -14.09
CA TRP A 97 0.67 -7.08 -14.11
C TRP A 97 -0.25 -6.52 -15.20
N VAL A 98 -0.43 -5.19 -15.28
CA VAL A 98 -1.22 -4.52 -16.33
C VAL A 98 -0.67 -4.84 -17.72
N SER A 99 0.66 -4.79 -17.91
CA SER A 99 1.31 -5.10 -19.19
C SER A 99 1.07 -6.55 -19.63
N LYS A 100 1.20 -7.51 -18.72
CA LYS A 100 0.93 -8.93 -19.00
C LYS A 100 -0.55 -9.18 -19.31
N ALA A 101 -1.45 -8.60 -18.51
CA ALA A 101 -2.90 -8.69 -18.76
C ALA A 101 -3.29 -8.10 -20.12
N TRP A 102 -2.72 -6.94 -20.49
CA TRP A 102 -2.93 -6.32 -21.80
C TRP A 102 -2.45 -7.21 -22.97
N ARG A 103 -1.30 -7.87 -22.80
CA ARG A 103 -0.73 -8.80 -23.78
C ARG A 103 -1.47 -10.15 -23.81
N GLY A 104 -2.31 -10.45 -22.81
CA GLY A 104 -2.96 -11.75 -22.64
C GLY A 104 -1.97 -12.85 -22.22
N GLN A 105 -0.94 -12.48 -21.47
CA GLN A 105 0.07 -13.39 -20.92
C GLN A 105 -0.30 -13.81 -19.49
N PRO A 106 0.12 -15.02 -19.06
CA PRO A 106 -0.08 -15.44 -17.68
C PRO A 106 0.63 -14.49 -16.71
N VAL A 107 -0.07 -14.14 -15.64
CA VAL A 107 0.46 -13.32 -14.55
C VAL A 107 0.88 -14.25 -13.44
N GLU A 108 2.16 -14.24 -13.11
CA GLU A 108 2.70 -14.98 -11.98
C GLU A 108 2.72 -14.09 -10.75
N GLY A 109 2.36 -14.65 -9.60
CA GLY A 109 2.46 -13.97 -8.32
C GLY A 109 3.93 -13.75 -7.89
N PRO A 110 4.15 -12.94 -6.85
CA PRO A 110 5.49 -12.78 -6.27
C PRO A 110 6.02 -14.13 -5.77
N SER A 111 7.34 -14.33 -5.85
CA SER A 111 7.97 -15.55 -5.36
C SER A 111 7.81 -15.68 -3.84
N THR A 112 7.71 -16.91 -3.32
CA THR A 112 7.62 -17.17 -1.87
C THR A 112 8.77 -16.51 -1.13
N ARG A 113 10.01 -16.58 -1.67
CA ARG A 113 11.18 -15.90 -1.08
C ARG A 113 10.96 -14.40 -0.96
N PHE A 114 10.45 -13.74 -2.00
CA PHE A 114 10.19 -12.30 -1.96
C PHE A 114 9.15 -11.96 -0.88
N VAL A 115 8.05 -12.70 -0.83
CA VAL A 115 7.00 -12.50 0.19
C VAL A 115 7.55 -12.73 1.59
N THR A 116 8.32 -13.80 1.81
CA THR A 116 8.95 -14.08 3.11
C THR A 116 9.90 -12.96 3.53
N VAL A 117 10.77 -12.49 2.63
CA VAL A 117 11.70 -11.38 2.93
C VAL A 117 10.92 -10.12 3.28
N ALA A 118 9.90 -9.77 2.51
CA ALA A 118 9.05 -8.61 2.79
C ALA A 118 8.37 -8.72 4.17
N LEU A 119 7.83 -9.88 4.52
CA LEU A 119 7.21 -10.11 5.84
C LEU A 119 8.21 -10.03 6.99
N VAL A 120 9.41 -10.57 6.82
CA VAL A 120 10.48 -10.47 7.82
C VAL A 120 10.91 -9.02 8.00
N LEU A 121 11.07 -8.26 6.91
CA LEU A 121 11.42 -6.84 6.97
C LEU A 121 10.31 -6.00 7.60
N LEU A 122 9.03 -6.32 7.32
CA LEU A 122 7.89 -5.67 7.95
C LEU A 122 7.89 -5.91 9.46
N LEU A 123 8.14 -7.14 9.90
CA LEU A 123 8.21 -7.49 11.32
C LEU A 123 9.40 -6.79 11.99
N ALA A 124 10.57 -6.80 11.35
CA ALA A 124 11.76 -6.10 11.84
C ALA A 124 11.52 -4.59 11.96
N PHE A 125 10.89 -3.98 10.96
CA PHE A 125 10.46 -2.57 10.99
C PHE A 125 9.50 -2.30 12.14
N TRP A 126 8.49 -3.16 12.33
CA TRP A 126 7.52 -2.99 13.41
C TRP A 126 8.18 -3.08 14.78
N ILE A 127 9.14 -3.98 14.98
CA ILE A 127 9.90 -4.05 16.22
C ILE A 127 10.76 -2.78 16.38
N ALA A 128 11.54 -2.43 15.36
CA ALA A 128 12.47 -1.29 15.40
C ALA A 128 11.76 0.05 15.67
N ARG A 129 10.59 0.31 15.06
CA ARG A 129 9.83 1.55 15.26
C ARG A 129 9.29 1.74 16.68
N ASN A 130 9.21 0.66 17.47
CA ASN A 130 8.76 0.69 18.86
C ASN A 130 9.93 0.77 19.86
N THR A 131 11.17 0.96 19.37
CA THR A 131 12.36 1.14 20.23
C THR A 131 12.77 2.63 20.30
N PRO A 132 13.58 3.05 21.29
CA PRO A 132 14.04 4.44 21.42
C PRO A 132 14.73 5.00 20.18
N TRP A 133 15.42 4.14 19.42
CA TRP A 133 16.07 4.53 18.15
C TRP A 133 15.08 4.77 17.00
N GLY A 134 13.84 4.31 17.13
CA GLY A 134 12.76 4.45 16.16
C GLY A 134 11.75 5.54 16.50
N ALA A 135 11.99 6.39 17.52
CA ALA A 135 11.05 7.40 17.97
C ALA A 135 10.62 8.39 16.88
N TRP A 136 11.49 8.66 15.90
CA TRP A 136 11.17 9.48 14.72
C TRP A 136 10.21 8.79 13.73
N LEU A 137 10.05 7.47 13.78
CA LEU A 137 9.15 6.68 12.91
C LEU A 137 7.72 6.54 13.47
N ALA A 138 7.41 7.31 14.51
CA ALA A 138 6.12 7.32 15.19
C ALA A 138 5.74 8.71 15.75
N PRO A 139 5.72 9.77 14.92
CA PRO A 139 5.27 11.09 15.35
C PRO A 139 3.76 11.16 15.61
#